data_AF-A0AA46Y8G0-F1
#
_entry.id   AF-A0AA46Y8G0-F1
#
_cell.length_a   1.000
_cell.length_b   1.000
_cell.length_c   1.000
_cell.angle_alpha   90.00
_cell.angle_beta   90.00
_cell.angle_gamma   90.00
#
_symmetry.space_group_name_H-M   'P 1'
#
loop_
_entity.id
_entity.type
_entity.pdbx_description
1 polymer ?
#
loop_
_entity_poly.entity_id
_entity_poly.type
_entity_poly.pdbx_seq_one_letter_code
_entity_poly.pdbx_strand_id
1 'polypeptide(L)'
;MTIIRNRFNCDLFSFEVVTSERLKLIGIYDKDFRCKEGGFQGYFGVKIERINLVRILIDLRSLGINCFSVPHCYKEKRLLGKSECLRFAKKYASSIGASVAEEGILLSPDLPLYQTFNIVDSCQEKAGGVVRVDRLDGHIWTLLEFEEYMYDFNGLLI
;
A
#
# COMPACT_ATOMS: atom_id res chain seq x y z
N MET A 1 -13.11 -0.76 10.57
CA MET A 1 -12.21 -1.05 11.71
C MET A 1 -11.49 0.25 12.05
N THR A 2 -11.65 0.86 13.23
CA THR A 2 -11.16 2.22 13.52
C THR A 2 -9.65 2.23 13.78
N ILE A 3 -8.86 2.62 12.79
CA ILE A 3 -7.39 2.56 12.77
C ILE A 3 -6.72 3.66 13.63
N ILE A 4 -7.48 4.68 14.06
CA ILE A 4 -6.96 5.95 14.63
C ILE A 4 -6.32 5.82 16.03
N ARG A 5 -6.52 4.71 16.77
CA ARG A 5 -6.01 4.55 18.16
C ARG A 5 -5.01 3.41 18.41
N ASN A 6 -4.74 2.57 17.43
CA ASN A 6 -3.83 1.44 17.62
C ASN A 6 -2.38 1.85 17.30
N ARG A 7 -1.44 1.45 18.18
CA ARG A 7 0.00 1.56 17.90
C ARG A 7 0.36 0.55 16.81
N PHE A 8 0.35 0.98 15.57
CA PHE A 8 0.84 0.18 14.45
C PHE A 8 2.33 0.43 14.26
N ASN A 9 3.09 -0.66 14.26
CA ASN A 9 4.44 -0.65 13.72
C ASN A 9 4.35 -0.90 12.21
N CYS A 10 5.06 -0.07 11.45
CA CYS A 10 5.11 -0.10 10.01
C CYS A 10 6.55 -0.27 9.53
N ASP A 11 6.68 -0.83 8.34
CA ASP A 11 7.92 -0.91 7.59
C ASP A 11 7.83 0.10 6.42
N LEU A 12 8.98 0.55 5.95
CA LEU A 12 9.08 1.42 4.79
C LEU A 12 9.15 0.55 3.53
N PHE A 13 8.40 0.92 2.50
CA PHE A 13 8.35 0.21 1.23
C PHE A 13 8.61 1.15 0.04
N SER A 14 9.41 0.72 -0.93
CA SER A 14 9.61 1.43 -2.20
C SER A 14 9.54 0.48 -3.38
N PHE A 15 8.94 0.92 -4.48
CA PHE A 15 9.02 0.20 -5.76
C PHE A 15 10.37 0.41 -6.44
N GLU A 16 10.99 1.57 -6.21
CA GLU A 16 12.26 1.97 -6.81
C GLU A 16 13.42 1.69 -5.84
N VAL A 17 14.62 1.53 -6.39
CA VAL A 17 15.84 1.44 -5.59
C VAL A 17 16.14 2.81 -4.99
N VAL A 18 16.10 2.91 -3.66
CA VAL A 18 16.42 4.13 -2.93
C VAL A 18 17.87 4.07 -2.44
N THR A 19 18.70 4.94 -2.98
CA THR A 19 20.06 5.22 -2.52
C THR A 19 20.08 6.64 -1.98
N SER A 20 20.08 6.80 -0.65
CA SER A 20 20.15 8.11 -0.04
C SER A 20 20.84 8.06 1.31
N GLU A 21 21.79 8.96 1.50
CA GLU A 21 22.43 9.22 2.80
C GLU A 21 21.40 9.58 3.89
N ARG A 22 20.25 10.14 3.50
CA ARG A 22 19.15 10.47 4.42
C ARG A 22 18.50 9.25 5.04
N LEU A 23 18.66 8.06 4.45
CA LEU A 23 18.20 6.82 5.08
C LEU A 23 18.90 6.56 6.42
N LYS A 24 20.09 7.12 6.66
CA LYS A 24 20.75 7.04 7.98
C LYS A 24 19.91 7.65 9.11
N LEU A 25 19.00 8.58 8.80
CA LEU A 25 18.07 9.17 9.78
C LEU A 25 17.05 8.16 10.31
N ILE A 26 16.76 7.09 9.56
CA ILE A 26 15.92 5.98 10.04
C ILE A 26 16.53 5.36 11.31
N GLY A 27 17.87 5.35 11.43
CA GLY A 27 18.59 4.86 12.60
C GLY A 27 18.26 5.56 13.92
N ILE A 28 17.67 6.76 13.86
CA ILE A 28 17.16 7.48 15.05
C ILE A 28 15.95 6.77 15.64
N TYR A 29 15.10 6.20 14.78
CA TYR A 29 13.84 5.57 15.14
C TYR A 29 13.96 4.04 15.27
N ASP A 30 14.88 3.43 14.53
CA ASP A 30 15.17 2.01 14.57
C ASP A 30 16.69 1.80 14.70
N LYS A 31 17.16 1.47 15.91
CA LYS A 31 18.59 1.35 16.21
C LYS A 31 19.26 0.15 15.52
N ASP A 32 18.46 -0.83 15.11
CA ASP A 32 18.94 -2.03 14.42
C ASP A 32 19.01 -1.81 12.91
N PHE A 33 18.47 -0.70 12.40
CA PHE A 33 18.59 -0.33 11.01
C PHE A 33 20.06 -0.17 10.58
N ARG A 34 20.40 -0.79 9.46
CA ARG A 34 21.72 -0.70 8.82
C ARG A 34 21.52 -0.37 7.36
N CYS A 35 22.13 0.74 6.93
CA CYS A 35 22.05 1.16 5.54
C CYS A 35 22.79 0.14 4.65
N LYS A 36 22.08 -0.49 3.72
CA LYS A 36 22.63 -1.53 2.85
C LYS A 36 23.40 -0.89 1.69
N GLU A 37 24.59 -1.42 1.37
CA GLU A 37 25.29 -1.07 0.14
C GLU A 37 24.45 -1.46 -1.08
N GLY A 38 24.30 -0.53 -2.04
CA GLY A 38 23.45 -0.73 -3.23
C GLY A 38 22.00 -0.25 -3.08
N GLY A 39 21.59 0.26 -1.91
CA GLY A 39 20.27 0.84 -1.69
C GLY A 39 19.19 -0.17 -1.31
N PHE A 40 17.96 0.31 -1.21
CA PHE A 40 16.80 -0.47 -0.76
C PHE A 40 15.69 -0.49 -1.81
N GLN A 41 15.13 -1.67 -2.08
CA GLN A 41 13.94 -1.85 -2.92
C GLN A 41 13.02 -2.86 -2.24
N GLY A 42 11.72 -2.63 -2.31
CA GLY A 42 10.73 -3.35 -1.52
C GLY A 42 10.75 -2.87 -0.06
N TYR A 43 10.67 -3.81 0.87
CA TYR A 43 10.69 -3.52 2.31
C TYR A 43 12.10 -3.19 2.82
N PHE A 44 12.20 -2.17 3.68
CA PHE A 44 13.48 -1.72 4.22
C PHE A 44 13.88 -2.51 5.48
N GLY A 45 12.93 -3.22 6.08
CA GLY A 45 13.17 -4.05 7.24
C GLY A 45 13.14 -3.29 8.57
N VAL A 46 12.48 -2.13 8.60
CA VAL A 46 12.42 -1.29 9.79
C VAL A 46 11.17 -1.59 10.61
N LYS A 47 11.23 -1.37 11.92
CA LYS A 47 10.08 -1.48 12.82
C LYS A 47 9.80 -0.18 13.56
N ILE A 48 9.08 0.72 12.91
CA ILE A 48 8.85 2.08 13.40
C ILE A 48 7.35 2.32 13.63
N GLU A 49 7.00 3.00 14.73
CA GLU A 49 5.62 3.42 14.97
C GLU A 49 5.13 4.33 13.82
N ARG A 50 3.93 4.04 13.30
CA ARG A 50 3.32 4.73 12.13
C ARG A 50 3.51 6.25 12.16
N ILE A 51 3.24 6.92 13.28
CA ILE A 51 3.32 8.39 13.37
C ILE A 51 4.73 8.93 13.10
N ASN A 52 5.77 8.19 13.50
CA ASN A 52 7.15 8.54 13.22
C ASN A 52 7.52 8.22 11.77
N LEU A 53 7.01 7.11 11.24
CA LEU A 53 7.25 6.74 9.85
C LEU A 53 6.63 7.74 8.86
N VAL A 54 5.44 8.29 9.17
CA VAL A 54 4.81 9.36 8.37
C VAL A 54 5.73 10.57 8.25
N ARG A 55 6.41 10.98 9.33
CA ARG A 55 7.37 12.10 9.29
C ARG A 55 8.54 11.81 8.37
N ILE A 56 9.11 10.61 8.48
CA ILE A 56 10.20 10.15 7.61
C ILE A 56 9.75 10.15 6.14
N LEU A 57 8.52 9.73 5.87
CA LEU A 57 7.96 9.71 4.51
C LEU A 57 7.82 11.11 3.91
N ILE A 58 7.35 12.09 4.68
CA ILE A 58 7.26 13.49 4.24
C ILE A 58 8.66 14.02 3.91
N ASP A 59 9.63 13.79 4.79
CA ASP A 59 11.02 14.22 4.58
C ASP A 59 11.63 13.59 3.32
N LEU A 60 11.47 12.28 3.12
CA LEU A 60 11.96 11.58 1.93
C LEU A 60 11.27 12.08 0.65
N ARG A 61 9.95 12.32 0.71
CA ARG A 61 9.18 12.83 -0.44
C ARG A 61 9.60 14.24 -0.83
N SER A 62 9.95 15.09 0.13
CA SER A 62 10.49 16.44 -0.14
C SER A 62 11.81 16.41 -0.94
N LEU A 63 12.49 15.27 -0.94
CA LEU A 63 13.72 14.99 -1.68
C LEU A 63 13.47 14.24 -2.99
N GLY A 64 12.21 14.07 -3.40
CA GLY A 64 11.83 13.33 -4.59
C GLY A 64 11.85 11.80 -4.43
N ILE A 65 11.99 11.27 -3.22
CA ILE A 65 12.00 9.83 -2.96
C ILE A 65 10.58 9.35 -2.65
N ASN A 66 10.04 8.46 -3.48
CA ASN A 66 8.68 7.94 -3.30
C ASN A 66 8.66 6.62 -2.52
N CYS A 67 8.38 6.70 -1.23
CA CYS A 67 8.20 5.56 -0.35
C CYS A 67 6.78 5.50 0.24
N PHE A 68 6.44 4.35 0.80
CA PHE A 68 5.15 4.06 1.41
C PHE A 68 5.30 3.42 2.80
N SER A 69 4.35 3.69 3.69
CA SER A 69 4.26 3.03 4.99
C SER A 69 3.39 1.80 4.90
N VAL A 70 3.96 0.63 5.20
CA VAL A 70 3.22 -0.64 5.18
C VAL A 70 3.15 -1.22 6.60
N PRO A 71 1.96 -1.47 7.16
CA PRO A 71 1.85 -2.11 8.47
C PRO A 71 2.47 -3.51 8.50
N HIS A 72 3.14 -3.86 9.60
CA HIS A 72 3.86 -5.14 9.74
C HIS A 72 2.98 -6.38 9.54
N CYS A 73 1.69 -6.29 9.82
CA CYS A 73 0.77 -7.41 9.61
C CYS A 73 0.77 -7.89 8.14
N TYR A 74 1.05 -7.01 7.16
CA TYR A 74 1.15 -7.39 5.75
C TYR A 74 2.46 -8.08 5.38
N LYS A 75 3.46 -8.07 6.28
CA LYS A 75 4.74 -8.78 6.11
C LYS A 75 4.75 -10.11 6.88
N GLU A 76 4.12 -10.13 8.05
CA GLU A 76 4.16 -11.28 8.97
C GLU A 76 3.11 -12.34 8.66
N LYS A 77 1.96 -11.94 8.08
CA LYS A 77 0.85 -12.85 7.79
C LYS A 77 0.92 -13.36 6.36
N ARG A 78 0.31 -14.53 6.13
CA ARG A 78 0.04 -15.01 4.77
C ARG A 78 -0.86 -14.00 4.07
N LEU A 79 -0.39 -13.46 2.96
CA LEU A 79 -1.19 -12.65 2.06
C LEU A 79 -1.94 -13.53 1.06
N LEU A 80 -3.14 -13.09 0.69
CA LEU A 80 -3.89 -13.61 -0.42
C LEU A 80 -3.12 -13.38 -1.73
N GLY A 81 -3.12 -14.41 -2.57
CA GLY A 81 -2.59 -14.34 -3.93
C GLY A 81 -3.57 -13.68 -4.90
N LYS A 82 -3.11 -13.35 -6.11
CA LYS A 82 -3.93 -12.70 -7.15
C LYS A 82 -5.24 -13.46 -7.43
N SER A 83 -5.20 -14.79 -7.52
CA SER A 83 -6.37 -15.64 -7.78
C SER A 83 -7.39 -15.60 -6.63
N GLU A 84 -6.91 -15.57 -5.39
CA GLU A 84 -7.77 -15.45 -4.20
C GLU A 84 -8.44 -14.07 -4.18
N CYS A 85 -7.67 -12.99 -4.40
CA CYS A 85 -8.20 -11.63 -4.48
C CYS A 85 -9.21 -11.46 -5.63
N LEU A 86 -8.94 -12.06 -6.80
CA LEU A 86 -9.84 -12.01 -7.95
C LEU A 86 -11.21 -12.61 -7.63
N ARG A 87 -11.27 -13.66 -6.81
CA ARG A 87 -12.54 -14.25 -6.36
C ARG A 87 -13.37 -13.27 -5.53
N PHE A 88 -12.73 -12.52 -4.62
CA PHE A 88 -13.40 -11.46 -3.85
C PHE A 88 -13.86 -10.31 -4.76
N ALA A 89 -13.00 -9.86 -5.68
CA ALA A 89 -13.35 -8.81 -6.64
C ALA A 89 -14.55 -9.18 -7.52
N LYS A 90 -14.57 -10.40 -8.08
CA LYS A 90 -15.69 -10.92 -8.88
C LYS A 90 -16.98 -10.97 -8.07
N LYS A 91 -16.92 -11.49 -6.83
CA LYS A 91 -18.09 -11.56 -5.94
C LYS A 91 -18.67 -10.17 -5.67
N TYR A 92 -17.82 -9.18 -5.37
CA TYR A 92 -18.24 -7.81 -5.15
C TYR A 92 -18.82 -7.19 -6.41
N ALA A 93 -18.13 -7.30 -7.56
CA ALA A 93 -18.59 -6.74 -8.83
C ALA A 93 -19.97 -7.29 -9.22
N SER A 94 -20.18 -8.60 -9.14
CA SER A 94 -21.48 -9.21 -9.43
C SER A 94 -22.59 -8.71 -8.49
N SER A 95 -22.26 -8.40 -7.22
CA SER A 95 -23.24 -7.86 -6.26
C SER A 95 -23.74 -6.46 -6.60
N ILE A 96 -22.95 -5.70 -7.37
CA ILE A 96 -23.31 -4.35 -7.86
C ILE A 96 -23.70 -4.37 -9.35
N GLY A 97 -23.94 -5.55 -9.94
CA GLY A 97 -24.33 -5.70 -11.34
C GLY A 97 -23.20 -5.45 -12.35
N ALA A 98 -21.95 -5.52 -11.92
CA ALA A 98 -20.77 -5.27 -12.74
C ALA A 98 -19.89 -6.52 -12.92
N SER A 99 -18.89 -6.43 -13.80
CA SER A 99 -17.85 -7.44 -14.00
C SER A 99 -16.46 -6.85 -13.75
N VAL A 100 -15.46 -7.71 -13.54
CA VAL A 100 -14.05 -7.29 -13.44
C VAL A 100 -13.20 -8.02 -14.46
N ALA A 101 -12.20 -7.32 -15.02
CA ALA A 101 -11.21 -7.94 -15.90
C ALA A 101 -10.23 -8.80 -15.09
N GLU A 102 -9.93 -10.01 -15.58
CA GLU A 102 -8.88 -10.87 -15.00
C GLU A 102 -7.47 -10.37 -15.35
N GLU A 103 -7.37 -9.75 -16.52
CA GLU A 103 -6.17 -9.14 -17.07
C GLU A 103 -6.49 -7.66 -17.35
N GLY A 104 -5.99 -6.80 -16.47
CA GLY A 104 -6.05 -5.36 -16.64
C GLY A 104 -4.65 -4.81 -16.79
N ILE A 105 -4.50 -3.78 -17.62
CA ILE A 105 -3.35 -2.88 -17.56
C ILE A 105 -3.46 -2.16 -16.22
N LEU A 106 -2.66 -2.57 -15.25
CA LEU A 106 -2.49 -1.82 -14.01
C LEU A 106 -1.74 -0.54 -14.37
N LEU A 107 -2.38 0.62 -14.15
CA LEU A 107 -1.76 1.93 -14.38
C LEU A 107 -0.62 2.21 -13.38
N SER A 108 -0.59 1.49 -12.26
CA SER A 108 0.45 1.59 -11.24
C SER A 108 0.69 0.22 -10.58
N PRO A 109 1.92 -0.09 -10.13
CA PRO A 109 2.16 -1.30 -9.38
C PRO A 109 1.34 -1.30 -8.08
N ASP A 110 0.77 -2.46 -7.74
CA ASP A 110 0.00 -2.62 -6.51
C ASP A 110 0.95 -2.61 -5.30
N LEU A 111 0.59 -1.82 -4.29
CA LEU A 111 1.23 -1.92 -2.98
C LEU A 111 1.03 -3.32 -2.41
N PRO A 112 1.90 -3.79 -1.49
CA PRO A 112 1.73 -5.12 -0.89
C PRO A 112 0.45 -5.27 -0.05
N LEU A 113 -0.34 -4.20 0.09
CA LEU A 113 -1.55 -4.10 0.90
C LEU A 113 -2.80 -4.62 0.18
N TYR A 114 -2.93 -4.31 -1.10
CA TYR A 114 -4.15 -4.57 -1.86
C TYR A 114 -3.80 -5.05 -3.27
N GLN A 115 -4.76 -5.69 -3.93
CA GLN A 115 -4.72 -5.98 -5.35
C GLN A 115 -5.81 -5.19 -6.05
N THR A 116 -5.47 -4.53 -7.15
CA THR A 116 -6.41 -3.72 -7.93
C THR A 116 -6.95 -4.52 -9.13
N PHE A 117 -8.25 -4.43 -9.38
CA PHE A 117 -8.91 -5.01 -10.55
C PHE A 117 -9.80 -3.95 -11.22
N ASN A 118 -9.75 -3.86 -12.54
CA ASN A 118 -10.57 -2.92 -13.29
C ASN A 118 -12.00 -3.46 -13.43
N ILE A 119 -12.98 -2.61 -13.15
CA ILE A 119 -14.38 -2.90 -13.46
C ILE A 119 -14.58 -2.75 -14.97
N VAL A 120 -15.27 -3.72 -15.57
CA VAL A 120 -15.67 -3.69 -16.99
C VAL A 120 -17.18 -3.66 -17.06
N ASP A 121 -17.71 -2.68 -17.80
CA ASP A 121 -19.14 -2.57 -18.09
C ASP A 121 -19.42 -3.23 -19.45
N SER A 122 -20.52 -3.98 -19.55
CA SER A 122 -21.01 -4.56 -20.79
C SER A 122 -21.95 -3.61 -21.55
N CYS A 123 -22.36 -2.48 -20.97
CA CYS A 123 -23.25 -1.52 -21.60
C CYS A 123 -22.91 -0.05 -21.29
N GLN A 124 -22.30 0.61 -22.27
CA GLN A 124 -22.25 2.07 -22.47
C GLN A 124 -21.54 2.93 -21.39
N GLU A 125 -20.32 3.35 -21.74
CA GLU A 125 -19.76 4.69 -21.48
C GLU A 125 -19.85 5.26 -20.04
N LYS A 126 -19.67 4.45 -19.00
CA LYS A 126 -19.44 4.98 -17.64
C LYS A 126 -18.17 4.43 -16.99
N ALA A 127 -17.16 5.30 -17.01
CA ALA A 127 -15.99 5.46 -16.14
C ALA A 127 -15.28 4.20 -15.60
N GLY A 128 -13.98 4.10 -15.92
CA GLY A 128 -13.02 3.11 -15.41
C GLY A 128 -12.84 3.11 -13.89
N GLY A 129 -13.80 2.51 -13.20
CA GLY A 129 -13.73 2.20 -11.78
C GLY A 129 -12.80 1.02 -11.50
N VAL A 130 -12.25 0.98 -10.28
CA VAL A 130 -11.39 -0.11 -9.82
C VAL A 130 -11.91 -0.70 -8.53
N VAL A 131 -11.75 -2.00 -8.37
CA VAL A 131 -11.95 -2.73 -7.11
C VAL A 131 -10.59 -2.97 -6.49
N ARG A 132 -10.37 -2.49 -5.27
CA ARG A 132 -9.18 -2.78 -4.48
C ARG A 132 -9.52 -3.82 -3.43
N VAL A 133 -8.79 -4.93 -3.43
CA VAL A 133 -9.01 -6.06 -2.52
C VAL A 133 -7.86 -6.14 -1.54
N ASP A 134 -8.14 -6.04 -0.25
CA ASP A 134 -7.17 -6.21 0.83
C ASP A 134 -6.54 -7.60 0.76
N ARG A 135 -5.21 -7.65 0.80
CA ARG A 135 -4.46 -8.89 0.71
C ARG A 135 -4.40 -9.68 2.03
N LEU A 136 -4.86 -9.14 3.15
CA LEU A 136 -4.94 -9.88 4.41
C LEU A 136 -6.18 -10.77 4.49
N ASP A 137 -7.33 -10.26 4.07
CA ASP A 137 -8.62 -10.91 4.34
C ASP A 137 -9.63 -10.85 3.18
N GLY A 138 -9.32 -10.15 2.09
CA GLY A 138 -10.20 -10.02 0.94
C GLY A 138 -11.27 -8.93 1.09
N HIS A 139 -11.16 -8.08 2.13
CA HIS A 139 -11.99 -6.89 2.28
C HIS A 139 -11.89 -5.98 1.05
N ILE A 140 -13.01 -5.40 0.62
CA ILE A 140 -13.02 -4.48 -0.52
C ILE A 140 -12.81 -3.08 0.02
N TRP A 141 -11.67 -2.48 -0.33
CA TRP A 141 -11.38 -1.10 0.06
C TRP A 141 -12.30 -0.15 -0.68
N THR A 142 -13.01 0.66 0.10
CA THR A 142 -13.71 1.84 -0.42
C THR A 142 -12.71 2.92 -0.86
N LEU A 143 -13.20 3.90 -1.62
CA LEU A 143 -12.39 5.08 -1.95
C LEU A 143 -11.92 5.81 -0.68
N LEU A 144 -12.79 5.92 0.31
CA LEU A 144 -12.47 6.57 1.59
C LEU A 144 -11.37 5.83 2.34
N GLU A 145 -11.43 4.50 2.46
CA GLU A 145 -10.37 3.72 3.12
C GLU A 145 -9.02 3.84 2.40
N PHE A 146 -9.04 3.90 1.07
CA PHE A 146 -7.83 4.17 0.29
C PHE A 146 -7.26 5.57 0.58
N GLU A 147 -8.11 6.60 0.58
CA GLU A 147 -7.70 7.97 0.89
C GLU A 147 -7.20 8.10 2.34
N GLU A 148 -7.89 7.52 3.30
CA GLU A 148 -7.47 7.43 4.71
C GLU A 148 -6.09 6.76 4.81
N TYR A 149 -5.84 5.66 4.09
CA TYR A 149 -4.51 5.07 4.06
C TYR A 149 -3.45 6.03 3.49
N MET A 150 -3.75 6.72 2.39
CA MET A 150 -2.81 7.67 1.78
C MET A 150 -2.51 8.85 2.70
N TYR A 151 -3.47 9.33 3.48
CA TYR A 151 -3.28 10.43 4.42
C TYR A 151 -2.66 9.98 5.75
N ASP A 152 -3.26 9.02 6.42
CA ASP A 152 -2.88 8.64 7.78
C ASP A 152 -1.57 7.83 7.84
N PHE A 153 -1.23 7.11 6.76
CA PHE A 153 0.00 6.31 6.70
C PHE A 153 1.07 6.92 5.81
N ASN A 154 0.71 7.66 4.76
CA ASN A 154 1.68 8.17 3.79
C ASN A 154 1.86 9.69 3.80
N GLY A 155 1.04 10.42 4.57
CA GLY A 155 1.18 11.87 4.73
C GLY A 155 0.90 12.65 3.44
N LEU A 156 0.10 12.12 2.51
CA LEU A 156 -0.13 12.71 1.18
C LEU A 156 -1.02 13.98 1.14
N LEU A 157 -1.13 14.72 2.25
CA LEU A 157 -1.85 16.01 2.35
C LEU A 157 -1.17 17.03 3.27
N ILE A 158 0.15 16.98 3.42
CA ILE A 158 0.93 17.99 4.17
C ILE A 158 1.87 18.72 3.23
#